data_AF-S9QN57-F1
#
_entry.id   AF-S9QN57-F1
#
_cell.length_a   1.000
_cell.length_b   1.000
_cell.length_c   1.000
_cell.angle_alpha   90.00
_cell.angle_beta   90.00
_cell.angle_gamma   90.00
#
_symmetry.space_group_name_H-M   'P 1'
#
loop_
_entity.id
_entity.type
_entity.pdbx_description
1 polymer ?
#
loop_
_entity_poly.entity_id
_entity_poly.type
_entity_poly.pdbx_seq_one_letter_code
_entity_poly.pdbx_strand_id
1 'polypeptide(L)'
;MASLLDSLDRARLLKDREAAREVLRSDDPPHLSLLRLSDAGLLAGGLAVSFGVQPEELIAPLTLAMGGAARRFKIIDVRERPVLELHILAGDVSERWEVEDLAALVHNLNDLYREAPDVSAIAVLGEWNDALHLLCVSKSSLPRLLREPFFAPRNRDVLERLVPRR
;
A
#
# COMPACT_ATOMS: atom_id res chain seq x y z
N MET A 1 -19.35 -10.36 18.11
CA MET A 1 -18.60 -9.59 17.09
C MET A 1 -17.19 -9.43 17.59
N ALA A 2 -16.17 -9.77 16.78
CA ALA A 2 -14.79 -9.52 17.18
C ALA A 2 -14.54 -8.00 17.20
N SER A 3 -13.78 -7.51 18.18
CA SER A 3 -13.42 -6.09 18.19
C SER A 3 -12.58 -5.76 16.94
N LEU A 4 -12.59 -4.51 16.48
CA LEU A 4 -11.75 -4.07 15.36
C LEU A 4 -10.28 -4.45 15.61
N LEU A 5 -9.80 -4.24 16.83
CA LEU A 5 -8.44 -4.60 17.26
C LEU A 5 -8.16 -6.10 17.05
N ASP A 6 -9.08 -6.99 17.41
CA ASP A 6 -8.94 -8.44 17.17
C ASP A 6 -8.90 -8.80 15.69
N SER A 7 -9.64 -8.07 14.85
CA SER A 7 -9.63 -8.31 13.41
C SER A 7 -8.32 -7.83 12.77
N LEU A 8 -7.80 -6.68 13.19
CA LEU A 8 -6.51 -6.14 12.74
C LEU A 8 -5.34 -7.03 13.17
N ASP A 9 -5.35 -7.50 14.41
CA ASP A 9 -4.33 -8.39 14.98
C ASP A 9 -4.33 -9.77 14.29
N ARG A 10 -5.52 -10.37 14.08
CA ARG A 10 -5.64 -11.62 13.32
C ARG A 10 -5.21 -11.49 11.86
N ALA A 11 -5.35 -10.30 11.28
CA ALA A 11 -4.86 -9.98 9.95
C ALA A 11 -3.35 -9.62 9.93
N ARG A 12 -2.69 -9.59 11.09
CA ARG A 12 -1.28 -9.20 11.29
C ARG A 12 -0.98 -7.80 10.74
N LEU A 13 -1.93 -6.88 10.88
CA LEU A 13 -1.80 -5.50 10.42
C LEU A 13 -1.24 -4.56 11.48
N LEU A 14 -1.08 -5.01 12.73
CA LEU A 14 -0.58 -4.20 13.83
C LEU A 14 0.89 -4.52 14.11
N LYS A 15 1.70 -3.48 14.33
CA LYS A 15 3.07 -3.61 14.86
C LYS A 15 3.06 -3.81 16.38
N ASP A 16 2.19 -3.06 17.05
CA ASP A 16 2.02 -3.08 18.50
C ASP A 16 0.53 -2.96 18.82
N ARG A 17 -0.01 -4.00 19.46
CA ARG A 17 -1.43 -4.11 19.78
C ARG A 17 -1.87 -3.20 20.92
N GLU A 18 -1.03 -3.03 21.95
CA GLU A 18 -1.36 -2.20 23.10
C GLU A 18 -1.30 -0.72 22.72
N ALA A 19 -0.26 -0.31 21.98
CA ALA A 19 -0.19 1.05 21.45
C ALA A 19 -1.37 1.35 20.48
N ALA A 20 -1.79 0.37 19.67
CA ALA A 20 -2.95 0.53 18.79
C ALA A 20 -4.24 0.76 19.57
N ARG A 21 -4.41 0.11 20.72
CA ARG A 21 -5.58 0.27 21.58
C ARG A 21 -5.74 1.70 22.10
N GLU A 22 -4.63 2.34 22.45
CA GLU A 22 -4.62 3.73 22.97
C GLU A 22 -4.96 4.77 21.89
N VAL A 23 -4.67 4.45 20.62
CA VAL A 23 -4.90 5.35 19.49
C VAL A 23 -6.31 5.20 18.93
N LEU A 24 -6.88 4.00 18.96
CA LEU A 24 -8.21 3.72 18.44
C LEU A 24 -9.31 4.39 19.28
N ARG A 25 -10.28 5.00 18.60
CA ARG A 25 -11.47 5.57 19.22
C ARG A 25 -12.69 4.72 18.89
N SER A 26 -13.56 4.52 19.88
CA SER A 26 -14.74 3.64 19.73
C SER A 26 -15.84 4.21 18.84
N ASP A 27 -15.84 5.52 18.64
CA ASP A 27 -16.79 6.30 17.83
C ASP A 27 -16.30 6.55 16.39
N ASP A 28 -15.01 6.30 16.10
CA ASP A 28 -14.48 6.46 14.75
C ASP A 28 -15.13 5.44 13.79
N PRO A 29 -15.55 5.87 12.58
CA PRO A 29 -15.87 4.96 11.50
C PRO A 29 -14.70 3.97 11.25
N PRO A 30 -14.98 2.69 10.96
CA PRO A 30 -13.94 1.66 10.85
C PRO A 30 -12.80 1.97 9.87
N HIS A 31 -13.08 2.72 8.79
CA HIS A 31 -12.06 3.11 7.80
C HIS A 31 -11.12 4.22 8.32
N LEU A 32 -11.60 5.13 9.17
CA LEU A 32 -10.76 6.17 9.80
C LEU A 32 -9.77 5.56 10.80
N SER A 33 -10.14 4.43 11.42
CA SER A 33 -9.25 3.71 12.32
C SER A 33 -7.95 3.27 11.65
N LEU A 34 -8.00 2.83 10.38
CA LEU A 34 -6.78 2.48 9.63
C LEU A 34 -5.92 3.72 9.34
N LEU A 35 -6.53 4.84 8.94
CA LEU A 35 -5.80 6.09 8.70
C LEU A 35 -5.07 6.55 9.97
N ARG A 36 -5.77 6.53 11.11
CA ARG A 36 -5.20 6.91 12.41
C ARG A 36 -4.06 5.99 12.84
N LEU A 37 -4.21 4.68 12.68
CA LEU A 37 -3.13 3.74 12.97
C LEU A 37 -1.94 3.89 12.02
N SER A 38 -2.20 4.25 10.76
CA SER A 38 -1.14 4.54 9.79
C SER A 38 -0.36 5.80 10.17
N ASP A 39 -1.05 6.86 10.55
CA ASP A 39 -0.49 8.13 11.00
C ASP A 39 0.36 7.96 12.27
N ALA A 40 -0.13 7.16 13.23
CA ALA A 40 0.63 6.78 14.42
C ALA A 40 1.80 5.82 14.16
N GLY A 41 2.01 5.39 12.90
CA GLY A 41 3.08 4.46 12.53
C GLY A 41 2.87 3.02 13.04
N LEU A 42 1.66 2.66 13.45
CA LEU A 42 1.32 1.38 14.10
C LEU A 42 0.85 0.29 13.13
N LEU A 43 0.61 0.63 11.86
CA LEU A 43 0.28 -0.37 10.83
C LEU A 43 1.53 -1.05 10.28
N ALA A 44 1.56 -2.39 10.32
CA ALA A 44 2.56 -3.19 9.63
C ALA A 44 2.41 -3.02 8.11
N GLY A 45 3.47 -2.62 7.43
CA GLY A 45 3.43 -2.27 6.01
C GLY A 45 2.72 -0.94 5.70
N GLY A 46 2.36 -0.15 6.71
CA GLY A 46 1.77 1.18 6.55
C GLY A 46 2.83 2.24 6.22
N LEU A 47 2.51 3.14 5.29
CA LEU A 47 3.31 4.31 4.94
C LEU A 47 2.42 5.55 4.94
N ALA A 48 2.90 6.64 5.54
CA ALA A 48 2.32 7.97 5.40
C ALA A 48 3.24 8.80 4.49
N VAL A 49 2.66 9.40 3.45
CA VAL A 49 3.38 10.08 2.38
C VAL A 49 2.90 11.52 2.31
N SER A 50 3.81 12.48 2.53
CA SER A 50 3.46 13.89 2.35
C SER A 50 3.14 14.20 0.89
N PHE A 51 2.21 15.12 0.64
CA PHE A 51 1.79 15.49 -0.71
C PHE A 51 2.88 16.13 -1.58
N GLY A 52 4.00 16.56 -1.00
CA GLY A 52 5.13 17.14 -1.73
C GLY A 52 6.12 16.12 -2.30
N VAL A 53 5.99 14.84 -1.94
CA VAL A 53 6.95 13.79 -2.33
C VAL A 53 6.73 13.40 -3.79
N GLN A 54 7.80 13.38 -4.57
CA GLN A 54 7.77 12.97 -5.97
C GLN A 54 7.67 11.43 -6.11
N PRO A 55 7.06 10.91 -7.19
CA PRO A 55 6.90 9.47 -7.36
C PRO A 55 8.21 8.67 -7.30
N GLU A 56 9.29 9.18 -7.88
CA GLU A 56 10.63 8.54 -7.87
C GLU A 56 11.22 8.41 -6.47
N GLU A 57 10.92 9.35 -5.57
CA GLU A 57 11.34 9.31 -4.17
C GLU A 57 10.63 8.19 -3.39
N LEU A 58 9.40 7.84 -3.81
CA LEU A 58 8.57 6.83 -3.15
C LEU A 58 8.86 5.39 -3.58
N ILE A 59 9.50 5.20 -4.74
CA ILE A 59 9.77 3.87 -5.27
C ILE A 59 10.55 3.01 -4.28
N ALA A 60 11.64 3.53 -3.71
CA ALA A 60 12.49 2.74 -2.83
C ALA A 60 11.76 2.36 -1.52
N PRO A 61 11.11 3.30 -0.80
CA PRO A 61 10.27 2.95 0.34
C PRO A 61 9.14 1.95 0.01
N LEU A 62 8.45 2.13 -1.12
CA LEU A 62 7.34 1.26 -1.50
C LEU A 62 7.81 -0.15 -1.83
N THR A 63 8.83 -0.29 -2.68
CA THR A 63 9.35 -1.61 -3.07
C THR A 63 9.98 -2.36 -1.90
N LEU A 64 10.56 -1.65 -0.93
CA LEU A 64 11.02 -2.23 0.33
C LEU A 64 9.85 -2.77 1.15
N ALA A 65 8.78 -1.97 1.30
CA ALA A 65 7.58 -2.33 2.06
C ALA A 65 6.77 -3.47 1.40
N MET A 66 6.72 -3.49 0.07
CA MET A 66 6.11 -4.57 -0.71
C MET A 66 6.81 -5.92 -0.45
N GLY A 67 8.14 -5.90 -0.28
CA GLY A 67 8.93 -7.08 0.02
C GLY A 67 9.14 -7.99 -1.20
N GLY A 68 9.58 -9.23 -0.93
CA GLY A 68 9.76 -10.26 -1.97
C GLY A 68 10.65 -9.81 -3.13
N ALA A 69 10.26 -10.18 -4.34
CA ALA A 69 10.90 -9.78 -5.59
C ALA A 69 10.99 -8.25 -5.79
N ALA A 70 10.08 -7.46 -5.22
CA ALA A 70 10.07 -6.01 -5.38
C ALA A 70 11.33 -5.34 -4.83
N ARG A 71 12.00 -5.95 -3.84
CA ARG A 71 13.28 -5.45 -3.29
C ARG A 71 14.42 -5.38 -4.32
N ARG A 72 14.27 -6.02 -5.47
CA ARG A 72 15.24 -5.99 -6.58
C ARG A 72 14.89 -4.96 -7.66
N PHE A 73 13.83 -4.17 -7.46
CA PHE A 73 13.46 -3.10 -8.36
C PHE A 73 14.59 -2.08 -8.47
N LYS A 74 14.88 -1.64 -9.69
CA LYS A 74 15.89 -0.62 -9.97
C LYS A 74 15.31 0.43 -10.89
N ILE A 75 15.60 1.69 -10.60
CA ILE A 75 15.45 2.79 -11.53
C ILE A 75 16.76 2.89 -12.32
N ILE A 76 16.66 2.89 -13.64
CA ILE A 76 17.78 2.95 -14.58
C ILE A 76 17.97 4.37 -15.10
N ASP A 77 16.88 5.05 -15.42
CA ASP A 77 16.87 6.43 -15.94
C ASP A 77 15.60 7.13 -15.44
N VAL A 78 15.69 8.44 -15.26
CA VAL A 78 14.57 9.32 -14.90
C VAL A 78 14.59 10.50 -15.84
N ARG A 79 13.47 10.75 -16.51
CA ARG A 79 13.33 11.89 -17.42
C ARG A 79 12.16 12.74 -17.04
N GLU A 80 12.44 13.99 -16.74
CA GLU A 80 11.45 15.00 -16.44
C GLU A 80 11.15 15.78 -17.74
N ARG A 81 10.09 15.45 -18.50
CA ARG A 81 9.33 16.33 -19.44
C ARG A 81 8.48 15.56 -20.46
N PRO A 82 7.19 15.95 -20.72
CA PRO A 82 6.31 16.79 -19.90
C PRO A 82 5.69 16.04 -18.71
N VAL A 83 5.80 14.72 -18.69
CA VAL A 83 5.46 13.81 -17.59
C VAL A 83 6.76 13.18 -17.08
N LEU A 84 6.79 12.74 -15.82
CA LEU A 84 7.91 11.97 -15.28
C LEU A 84 7.96 10.60 -15.98
N GLU A 85 9.03 10.32 -16.71
CA GLU A 85 9.27 9.02 -17.32
C GLU A 85 10.32 8.25 -16.50
N LEU A 86 9.96 7.06 -16.04
CA LEU A 86 10.81 6.16 -15.27
C LEU A 86 11.20 4.98 -16.13
N HIS A 87 12.50 4.76 -16.32
CA HIS A 87 13.01 3.55 -16.96
C HIS A 87 13.42 2.61 -15.84
N ILE A 88 12.81 1.44 -15.81
CA ILE A 88 12.90 0.54 -14.67
C ILE A 88 13.47 -0.81 -15.09
N LEU A 89 14.00 -1.53 -14.12
CA LEU A 89 14.41 -2.92 -14.23
C LEU A 89 13.90 -3.69 -13.00
N ALA A 90 13.08 -4.71 -13.24
CA ALA A 90 12.50 -5.56 -12.23
C ALA A 90 12.78 -7.03 -12.57
N GLY A 91 13.85 -7.58 -11.99
CA GLY A 91 14.38 -8.87 -12.44
C GLY A 91 14.91 -8.75 -13.87
N ASP A 92 14.31 -9.51 -14.79
CA ASP A 92 14.67 -9.51 -16.22
C ASP A 92 13.74 -8.62 -17.07
N VAL A 93 12.75 -7.97 -16.44
CA VAL A 93 11.79 -7.10 -17.12
C VAL A 93 12.28 -5.65 -17.10
N SER A 94 12.38 -5.03 -18.27
CA SER A 94 12.65 -3.60 -18.42
C SER A 94 11.47 -2.90 -19.05
N GLU A 95 11.01 -1.83 -18.40
CA GLU A 95 9.85 -1.05 -18.83
C GLU A 95 10.13 0.45 -18.74
N ARG A 96 9.30 1.22 -19.46
CA ARG A 96 9.22 2.67 -19.35
C ARG A 96 7.84 3.03 -18.87
N TRP A 97 7.78 3.81 -17.80
CA TRP A 97 6.53 4.25 -17.20
C TRP A 97 6.42 5.76 -17.27
N GLU A 98 5.32 6.24 -17.83
CA GLU A 98 4.87 7.62 -17.61
C GLU A 98 4.12 7.64 -16.26
N VAL A 99 4.62 8.43 -15.32
CA VAL A 99 4.11 8.50 -13.96
C VAL A 99 3.63 9.92 -13.67
N GLU A 100 2.35 10.14 -13.88
CA GLU A 100 1.72 11.45 -13.66
C GLU A 100 1.57 11.77 -12.18
N ASP A 101 1.27 10.76 -11.36
CA ASP A 101 1.04 10.90 -9.93
C ASP A 101 1.35 9.60 -9.16
N LEU A 102 1.13 9.66 -7.84
CA LEU A 102 1.31 8.51 -6.97
C LEU A 102 0.30 7.38 -7.24
N ALA A 103 -0.90 7.69 -7.74
CA ALA A 103 -1.87 6.66 -8.08
C ALA A 103 -1.41 5.83 -9.28
N ALA A 104 -0.84 6.48 -10.30
CA ALA A 104 -0.20 5.83 -11.44
C ALA A 104 0.99 4.97 -11.00
N LEU A 105 1.84 5.46 -10.10
CA LEU A 105 2.95 4.66 -9.54
C LEU A 105 2.44 3.41 -8.82
N VAL A 106 1.46 3.57 -7.93
CA VAL A 106 0.86 2.44 -7.18
C VAL A 106 0.20 1.45 -8.12
N HIS A 107 -0.46 1.92 -9.18
CA HIS A 107 -1.02 1.08 -10.22
C HIS A 107 0.06 0.25 -10.92
N ASN A 108 1.10 0.90 -11.44
CA ASN A 108 2.20 0.26 -12.17
C ASN A 108 2.92 -0.77 -11.30
N LEU A 109 3.19 -0.47 -10.02
CA LEU A 109 3.82 -1.41 -9.09
C LEU A 109 2.94 -2.63 -8.80
N ASN A 110 1.64 -2.42 -8.56
CA ASN A 110 0.71 -3.53 -8.34
C ASN A 110 0.55 -4.41 -9.58
N ASP A 111 0.55 -3.82 -10.77
CA ASP A 111 0.43 -4.54 -12.03
C ASP A 111 1.70 -5.31 -12.40
N LEU A 112 2.86 -4.66 -12.33
CA LEU A 112 4.17 -5.27 -12.58
C LEU A 112 4.37 -6.53 -11.75
N TYR A 113 3.98 -6.49 -10.48
CA TYR A 113 4.14 -7.62 -9.58
C TYR A 113 2.90 -8.49 -9.47
N ARG A 114 1.84 -8.32 -10.27
CA ARG A 114 0.55 -9.01 -10.16
C ARG A 114 0.68 -10.52 -9.86
N GLU A 115 1.52 -11.21 -10.63
CA GLU A 115 1.71 -12.67 -10.54
C GLU A 115 2.74 -13.12 -9.50
N ALA A 116 3.44 -12.19 -8.82
CA ALA A 116 4.43 -12.51 -7.79
C ALA A 116 3.76 -12.69 -6.42
N PRO A 117 3.62 -13.92 -5.87
CA PRO A 117 2.87 -14.16 -4.64
C PRO A 117 3.61 -13.71 -3.37
N ASP A 118 4.93 -13.55 -3.45
CA ASP A 118 5.81 -13.09 -2.37
C ASP A 118 5.87 -11.56 -2.25
N VAL A 119 5.26 -10.85 -3.20
CA VAL A 119 5.19 -9.39 -3.23
C VAL A 119 3.82 -8.94 -2.74
N SER A 120 3.83 -8.07 -1.72
CA SER A 120 2.61 -7.47 -1.16
C SER A 120 1.97 -6.49 -2.15
N ALA A 121 0.64 -6.39 -2.14
CA ALA A 121 -0.10 -5.39 -2.88
C ALA A 121 -0.20 -4.09 -2.08
N ILE A 122 -0.19 -2.94 -2.76
CA ILE A 122 -0.33 -1.62 -2.16
C ILE A 122 -1.80 -1.20 -2.18
N ALA A 123 -2.38 -1.00 -1.00
CA ALA A 123 -3.71 -0.42 -0.81
C ALA A 123 -3.60 1.07 -0.49
N VAL A 124 -4.37 1.91 -1.18
CA VAL A 124 -4.45 3.36 -0.91
C VAL A 124 -5.57 3.59 0.10
N LEU A 125 -5.23 3.87 1.36
CA LEU A 125 -6.21 4.03 2.44
C LEU A 125 -6.97 5.36 2.32
N GLY A 126 -6.30 6.42 1.88
CA GLY A 126 -6.87 7.75 1.74
C GLY A 126 -5.98 8.83 2.36
N GLU A 127 -6.54 10.02 2.47
CA GLU A 127 -5.84 11.21 2.97
C GLU A 127 -6.19 11.45 4.44
N TRP A 128 -5.19 11.81 5.24
CA TRP A 128 -5.35 12.17 6.65
C TRP A 128 -4.14 12.99 7.09
N ASN A 129 -4.34 14.01 7.95
CA ASN A 129 -3.27 14.87 8.49
C ASN A 129 -2.21 15.31 7.45
N ASP A 130 -2.65 15.86 6.31
CA ASP A 130 -1.80 16.35 5.21
C ASP A 130 -0.86 15.30 4.56
N ALA A 131 -1.23 14.02 4.68
CA ALA A 131 -0.53 12.91 4.07
C ALA A 131 -1.49 11.94 3.35
N LEU A 132 -0.99 11.28 2.31
CA LEU A 132 -1.61 10.10 1.74
C LEU A 132 -1.13 8.86 2.51
N HIS A 133 -2.07 8.04 2.95
CA HIS A 133 -1.78 6.80 3.67
C HIS A 133 -1.92 5.58 2.77
N LEU A 134 -0.88 4.75 2.79
CA LEU A 134 -0.76 3.52 2.02
C LEU A 134 -0.56 2.34 2.95
N LEU A 135 -0.98 1.16 2.52
CA LEU A 135 -0.79 -0.08 3.26
C LEU A 135 -0.38 -1.21 2.33
N CYS A 136 0.81 -1.75 2.52
CA CYS A 136 1.27 -2.97 1.87
C CYS A 136 0.65 -4.19 2.57
N VAL A 137 -0.12 -4.99 1.84
CA VAL A 137 -0.78 -6.20 2.36
C VAL A 137 -0.42 -7.43 1.53
N SER A 138 -0.26 -8.57 2.20
CA SER A 138 -0.05 -9.85 1.51
C SER A 138 -1.21 -10.14 0.56
N LYS A 139 -0.91 -10.58 -0.66
CA LYS A 139 -1.97 -10.97 -1.61
C LYS A 139 -2.85 -12.11 -1.12
N SER A 140 -2.29 -13.01 -0.30
CA SER A 140 -3.05 -14.10 0.32
C SER A 140 -4.10 -13.60 1.34
N SER A 141 -3.94 -12.40 1.90
CA SER A 141 -4.92 -11.81 2.82
C SER A 141 -5.98 -10.95 2.12
N LEU A 142 -5.75 -10.51 0.87
CA LEU A 142 -6.68 -9.66 0.11
C LEU A 142 -8.12 -10.20 0.07
N PRO A 143 -8.40 -11.50 -0.23
CA PRO A 143 -9.77 -11.98 -0.33
C PRO A 143 -10.56 -11.84 0.97
N ARG A 144 -9.86 -11.93 2.11
CA ARG A 144 -10.44 -11.73 3.43
C ARG A 144 -10.58 -10.24 3.74
N LEU A 145 -9.50 -9.47 3.57
CA LEU A 145 -9.47 -8.04 3.87
C LEU A 145 -10.52 -7.26 3.09
N LEU A 146 -10.70 -7.54 1.80
CA LEU A 146 -11.70 -6.86 0.96
C LEU A 146 -13.14 -7.06 1.44
N ARG A 147 -13.41 -8.06 2.28
CA ARG A 147 -14.74 -8.29 2.88
C ARG A 147 -14.91 -7.61 4.24
N GLU A 148 -13.84 -7.08 4.81
CA GLU A 148 -13.86 -6.43 6.11
C GLU A 148 -14.30 -4.96 5.98
N PRO A 149 -15.21 -4.47 6.84
CA PRO A 149 -15.74 -3.11 6.74
C PRO A 149 -14.71 -2.02 7.06
N PHE A 150 -13.64 -2.34 7.78
CA PHE A 150 -12.55 -1.41 8.08
C PHE A 150 -11.59 -1.23 6.92
N PHE A 151 -11.56 -2.15 5.95
CA PHE A 151 -10.63 -2.12 4.82
C PHE A 151 -11.35 -1.64 3.56
N ALA A 152 -11.45 -0.31 3.43
CA ALA A 152 -12.10 0.37 2.31
C ALA A 152 -11.10 1.22 1.51
N PRO A 153 -10.11 0.60 0.83
CA PRO A 153 -9.10 1.36 0.08
C PRO A 153 -9.70 2.04 -1.15
N ARG A 154 -9.16 3.21 -1.52
CA ARG A 154 -9.57 3.97 -2.71
C ARG A 154 -9.32 3.21 -4.02
N ASN A 155 -8.28 2.38 -4.08
CA ASN A 155 -7.94 1.55 -5.24
C ASN A 155 -8.53 0.12 -5.16
N ARG A 156 -9.71 -0.04 -4.54
CA ARG A 156 -10.37 -1.34 -4.32
C ARG A 156 -10.48 -2.18 -5.59
N ASP A 157 -10.93 -1.59 -6.69
CA ASP A 157 -11.13 -2.29 -7.97
C ASP A 157 -9.83 -2.91 -8.51
N VAL A 158 -8.69 -2.26 -8.26
CA VAL A 158 -7.36 -2.79 -8.63
C VAL A 158 -7.04 -4.00 -7.76
N LEU A 159 -7.22 -3.89 -6.44
CA LEU A 159 -6.96 -4.98 -5.50
C LEU A 159 -7.86 -6.20 -5.73
N GLU A 160 -9.12 -6.00 -6.11
CA GLU A 160 -10.04 -7.09 -6.45
C GLU A 160 -9.57 -7.88 -7.68
N ARG A 161 -8.92 -7.23 -8.66
CA ARG A 161 -8.33 -7.91 -9.83
C ARG A 161 -7.06 -8.70 -9.50
N LEU A 162 -6.42 -8.44 -8.35
CA LEU A 162 -5.26 -9.20 -7.87
C LEU A 162 -5.66 -10.45 -7.09
N VAL A 163 -6.94 -10.57 -6.71
CA VAL A 163 -7.45 -11.79 -6.08
C VAL A 163 -7.54 -12.89 -7.14
N PRO A 164 -6.88 -14.05 -6.93
CA PRO A 164 -7.00 -15.17 -7.86
C PRO A 164 -8.47 -15.56 -8.01
N ARG A 165 -8.95 -15.63 -9.26
CA ARG A 165 -10.25 -16.24 -9.54
C ARG A 165 -10.13 -17.72 -9.21
N ARG A 166 -10.82 -18.15 -8.16
CA ARG A 166 -10.96 -19.57 -7.81
C ARG A 166 -11.79 -20.31 -8.85
#